data_AF-A0A1F6MBT6-F1
#
_entry.id   AF-A0A1F6MBT6-F1
#
_cell.length_a   1.000
_cell.length_b   1.000
_cell.length_c   1.000
_cell.angle_alpha   90.00
_cell.angle_beta   90.00
_cell.angle_gamma   90.00
#
_symmetry.space_group_name_H-M   'P 1'
#
loop_
_entity.id
_entity.type
_entity.pdbx_description
1 polymer ?
#
loop_
_entity_poly.entity_id
_entity_poly.type
_entity_poly.pdbx_seq_one_letter_code
_entity_poly.pdbx_strand_id
1 'polypeptide(L)'
;MLFQTQLGVLDSTSRIMAENFALKKLGKDEEGKINLSKIYFVFLWAQIAFGVILFLLNIYEPKSLIVLGAVLNAMAMTVHIALVNITNWRLLPKPLQPQLAKKIILIVIFTIFAGFSIFTIGDKIF
;
A
#
# COMPACT_ATOMS: atom_id res chain seq x y z
N MET A 1 -13.14 -11.88 9.42
CA MET A 1 -12.71 -11.78 8.00
C MET A 1 -12.46 -13.18 7.47
N LEU A 2 -12.80 -13.49 6.22
CA LEU A 2 -12.55 -14.83 5.65
C LEU A 2 -11.04 -15.12 5.59
N PHE A 3 -10.64 -16.33 5.99
CA PHE A 3 -9.23 -16.77 5.97
C PHE A 3 -8.57 -16.58 4.59
N GLN A 4 -9.33 -16.80 3.52
CA GLN A 4 -8.89 -16.62 2.14
C GLN A 4 -8.45 -15.20 1.81
N THR A 5 -9.14 -14.16 2.33
CA THR A 5 -8.77 -12.77 2.04
C THR A 5 -7.48 -12.39 2.72
N GLN A 6 -7.23 -12.91 3.93
CA GLN A 6 -5.99 -12.65 4.67
C GLN A 6 -4.78 -13.30 4.01
N LEU A 7 -4.93 -14.53 3.52
CA LEU A 7 -3.88 -15.19 2.72
C LEU A 7 -3.59 -14.42 1.43
N GLY A 8 -4.62 -13.93 0.74
CA GLY A 8 -4.45 -13.13 -0.48
C GLY A 8 -3.69 -11.82 -0.22
N VAL A 9 -3.97 -11.14 0.90
CA VAL A 9 -3.25 -9.92 1.30
C VAL A 9 -1.79 -10.22 1.65
N LEU A 10 -1.52 -11.30 2.39
CA LEU A 10 -0.15 -11.73 2.70
C LEU A 10 0.65 -12.05 1.43
N ASP A 11 0.08 -12.80 0.49
CA ASP A 11 0.74 -13.13 -0.78
C ASP A 11 1.06 -11.87 -1.60
N SER A 12 0.07 -11.00 -1.81
CA SER A 12 0.23 -9.77 -2.58
C SER A 12 1.29 -8.85 -1.98
N THR A 13 1.25 -8.62 -0.67
CA THR A 13 2.21 -7.74 0.02
C THR A 13 3.62 -8.31 0.02
N SER A 14 3.79 -9.62 0.30
CA SER A 14 5.09 -10.30 0.23
C SER A 14 5.71 -10.22 -1.16
N ARG A 15 4.90 -10.36 -2.23
CA ARG A 15 5.36 -10.27 -3.62
C ARG A 15 5.82 -8.87 -3.97
N ILE A 16 5.00 -7.85 -3.68
CA ILE A 16 5.36 -6.45 -3.93
C ILE A 16 6.63 -6.06 -3.18
N MET A 17 6.80 -6.51 -1.94
CA MET A 17 7.99 -6.22 -1.14
C MET A 17 9.23 -6.92 -1.71
N ALA A 18 9.09 -8.18 -2.15
CA ALA A 18 10.18 -8.93 -2.77
C ALA A 18 10.62 -8.31 -4.11
N GLU A 19 9.68 -7.85 -4.93
CA GLU A 19 9.95 -7.16 -6.19
C GLU A 19 10.67 -5.83 -5.94
N ASN A 20 10.19 -5.00 -5.02
CA ASN A 20 10.85 -3.73 -4.66
C ASN A 20 12.27 -3.94 -4.11
N PHE A 21 12.46 -4.97 -3.27
CA PHE A 21 13.77 -5.31 -2.74
C PHE A 21 14.72 -5.84 -3.83
N ALA A 22 14.21 -6.68 -4.72
CA ALA A 22 14.97 -7.18 -5.85
C ALA A 22 15.38 -6.05 -6.79
N LEU A 23 14.48 -5.13 -7.15
CA LEU A 23 14.79 -3.95 -7.96
C LEU A 23 15.88 -3.09 -7.32
N LYS A 24 15.79 -2.86 -6.01
CA LYS A 24 16.83 -2.12 -5.25
C LYS A 24 18.18 -2.85 -5.26
N LYS A 25 18.18 -4.18 -5.17
CA LYS A 25 19.39 -5.00 -5.12
C LYS A 25 20.00 -5.24 -6.50
N LEU A 26 19.18 -5.28 -7.56
CA LEU A 26 19.61 -5.44 -8.94
C LEU A 26 20.21 -4.12 -9.48
N GLY A 27 19.66 -2.97 -9.09
CA GLY A 27 20.27 -1.67 -9.36
C GLY A 27 20.67 -1.48 -10.83
N LYS A 28 21.95 -1.19 -11.09
CA LYS A 28 22.55 -1.03 -12.43
C LYS A 28 23.22 -2.30 -12.98
N ASP A 29 23.13 -3.42 -12.26
CA ASP A 29 23.90 -4.63 -12.55
C ASP A 29 22.96 -5.72 -13.08
N GLU A 30 22.83 -5.79 -14.41
CA GLU A 30 21.87 -6.65 -15.12
C GLU A 30 22.21 -8.16 -15.01
N GLU A 31 23.41 -8.51 -14.52
CA GLU A 31 23.90 -9.89 -14.46
C GLU A 31 23.62 -10.61 -13.12
N GLY A 32 23.12 -9.88 -12.12
CA GLY A 32 22.82 -10.42 -10.80
C GLY A 32 21.62 -11.37 -10.82
N LYS A 33 21.83 -12.69 -10.86
CA LYS A 33 20.75 -13.67 -10.69
C LYS A 33 20.14 -13.59 -9.29
N ILE A 34 19.15 -12.72 -9.10
CA ILE A 34 18.41 -12.60 -7.85
C ILE A 34 17.30 -13.65 -7.81
N ASN A 35 17.35 -14.53 -6.82
CA ASN A 35 16.30 -15.51 -6.59
C ASN A 35 15.11 -14.85 -5.86
N LEU A 36 14.13 -14.38 -6.64
CA LEU A 36 12.93 -13.72 -6.16
C LEU A 36 12.14 -14.59 -5.17
N SER A 37 12.07 -15.90 -5.42
CA SER A 37 11.33 -16.85 -4.59
C SER A 37 11.88 -16.94 -3.16
N LYS A 38 13.22 -16.87 -3.00
CA LYS A 38 13.83 -16.84 -1.66
C LYS A 38 13.48 -15.57 -0.90
N ILE A 39 13.51 -14.42 -1.57
CA ILE A 39 13.21 -13.12 -0.94
C ILE A 39 11.73 -13.06 -0.54
N TYR A 40 10.84 -13.50 -1.44
CA TYR A 40 9.41 -13.66 -1.14
C TYR A 40 9.18 -14.53 0.10
N PHE A 41 9.83 -15.69 0.18
CA PHE A 41 9.69 -16.60 1.31
C PHE A 41 10.12 -15.94 2.62
N VAL A 42 11.24 -15.19 2.62
CA VAL A 42 11.69 -14.47 3.81
C VAL A 42 10.67 -13.42 4.25
N PHE A 43 10.12 -12.61 3.33
CA PHE A 43 9.13 -11.60 3.68
C PHE A 43 7.82 -12.21 4.22
N LEU A 44 7.34 -13.28 3.59
CA LEU A 44 6.12 -13.97 4.03
C LEU A 44 6.27 -14.51 5.45
N TRP A 45 7.35 -15.25 5.72
CA TRP A 45 7.58 -15.81 7.05
C TRP A 45 7.91 -14.74 8.09
N ALA A 46 8.55 -13.63 7.71
CA ALA A 46 8.76 -12.51 8.61
C ALA A 46 7.43 -11.86 9.03
N GLN A 47 6.48 -11.67 8.11
CA GLN A 47 5.16 -11.11 8.42
C GLN A 47 4.38 -12.04 9.37
N ILE A 48 4.41 -13.35 9.12
CA ILE A 48 3.75 -14.35 9.99
C ILE A 48 4.41 -14.39 11.36
N ALA A 49 5.74 -14.48 11.43
CA ALA A 49 6.49 -14.52 12.67
C ALA A 49 6.27 -13.26 13.51
N PHE A 50 6.24 -12.08 12.88
CA PHE A 50 5.92 -10.83 13.55
C PHE A 50 4.54 -10.86 14.23
N GLY A 51 3.51 -11.37 13.53
CA GLY A 51 2.19 -11.55 14.12
C GLY A 51 2.18 -12.52 15.32
N VAL A 52 2.89 -13.65 15.21
CA VAL A 52 3.01 -14.63 16.30
C VAL A 52 3.70 -14.03 17.52
N ILE A 53 4.78 -13.27 17.33
CA ILE A 53 5.52 -12.61 18.42
C ILE A 53 4.62 -11.60 19.14
N LEU A 54 3.83 -10.80 18.41
CA LEU A 54 2.89 -9.86 19.03
C LEU A 54 1.85 -10.56 19.92
N PHE A 55 1.34 -11.72 19.49
CA PHE A 55 0.42 -12.52 20.30
C PHE A 55 1.10 -13.12 21.54
N LEU A 56 2.34 -13.60 21.42
CA LEU A 56 3.11 -14.13 22.55
C LEU A 56 3.39 -13.06 23.61
N LEU A 57 3.57 -11.80 23.19
CA LEU A 57 3.75 -10.66 24.08
C LEU A 57 2.44 -10.15 24.71
N ASN A 58 1.31 -10.87 24.50
CA ASN A 58 0.01 -10.55 25.08
C ASN A 58 -0.53 -9.16 24.65
N ILE A 59 -0.09 -8.65 23.50
CA ILE A 59 -0.50 -7.35 22.95
C ILE A 59 -1.79 -7.56 22.13
N TYR A 60 -2.94 -7.52 22.80
CA TYR A 60 -4.24 -7.81 22.16
C TYR A 60 -4.76 -6.68 21.26
N GLU A 61 -4.52 -5.43 21.66
CA GLU A 61 -5.02 -4.27 20.93
C GLU A 61 -3.92 -3.21 20.88
N PRO A 62 -2.93 -3.35 19.98
CA PRO A 62 -1.96 -2.31 19.76
C PRO A 62 -2.68 -1.14 19.06
N LYS A 63 -3.38 -0.32 19.84
CA LYS A 63 -4.11 0.86 19.36
C LYS A 63 -3.22 1.72 18.46
N SER A 64 -1.94 1.82 18.80
CA SER A 64 -0.92 2.48 17.97
C SER A 64 -0.73 1.82 16.60
N LEU A 65 -0.66 0.49 16.49
CA LEU A 65 -0.54 -0.21 15.21
C LEU A 65 -1.81 -0.08 14.36
N ILE A 66 -2.99 -0.12 14.99
CA ILE A 66 -4.27 0.07 14.29
C ILE A 66 -4.36 1.49 13.75
N VAL A 67 -4.03 2.50 14.57
CA VAL A 67 -4.08 3.89 14.14
C VAL A 67 -3.02 4.16 13.07
N LEU A 68 -1.78 3.66 13.22
CA LEU A 68 -0.76 3.76 12.18
C LEU A 68 -1.23 3.11 10.87
N GLY A 69 -1.85 1.93 10.94
CA GLY A 69 -2.46 1.29 9.77
C GLY A 69 -3.53 2.14 9.11
N ALA A 70 -4.38 2.81 9.90
CA ALA A 70 -5.39 3.74 9.39
C ALA A 70 -4.77 4.97 8.71
N VAL A 71 -3.73 5.58 9.30
CA VAL A 71 -3.01 6.72 8.69
C VAL A 71 -2.32 6.30 7.38
N LEU A 72 -1.62 5.17 7.39
CA LEU A 72 -0.95 4.63 6.20
C LEU A 72 -1.95 4.32 5.09
N ASN A 73 -3.12 3.77 5.43
CA ASN A 73 -4.18 3.51 4.45
C ASN A 73 -4.76 4.82 3.88
N ALA A 74 -5.00 5.84 4.70
CA ALA A 74 -5.44 7.15 4.22
C ALA A 74 -4.44 7.76 3.22
N MET A 75 -3.14 7.71 3.55
CA MET A 75 -2.06 8.16 2.66
C MET A 75 -2.02 7.35 1.34
N ALA A 76 -2.13 6.03 1.43
CA ALA A 76 -2.14 5.16 0.26
C ALA A 76 -3.33 5.48 -0.67
N MET A 77 -4.51 5.76 -0.11
CA MET A 77 -5.70 6.15 -0.87
C MET A 77 -5.50 7.50 -1.59
N THR A 78 -4.88 8.50 -0.93
CA THR A 78 -4.55 9.77 -1.57
C THR A 78 -3.65 9.59 -2.79
N VAL A 79 -2.58 8.80 -2.66
CA VAL A 79 -1.67 8.50 -3.79
C VAL A 79 -2.38 7.71 -4.89
N HIS A 80 -3.19 6.71 -4.51
CA HIS A 80 -3.96 5.91 -5.45
C HIS A 80 -4.89 6.77 -6.31
N ILE A 81 -5.68 7.65 -5.68
CA ILE A 81 -6.61 8.53 -6.40
C ILE A 81 -5.86 9.54 -7.28
N ALA A 82 -4.72 10.07 -6.82
CA ALA A 82 -3.87 10.95 -7.64
C ALA A 82 -3.41 10.25 -8.92
N LEU A 83 -2.89 9.01 -8.81
CA LEU A 83 -2.44 8.24 -9.96
C LEU A 83 -3.58 7.87 -10.91
N VAL A 84 -4.75 7.53 -10.38
CA VAL A 84 -5.95 7.28 -11.20
C VAL A 84 -6.36 8.53 -11.97
N ASN A 85 -6.32 9.69 -11.33
CA ASN A 85 -6.66 10.96 -11.98
C ASN A 85 -5.65 11.32 -13.08
N ILE A 86 -4.35 11.16 -12.81
CA ILE A 86 -3.29 11.34 -13.82
C ILE A 86 -3.50 10.40 -15.00
N THR A 87 -3.78 9.13 -14.75
CA THR A 87 -4.02 8.12 -15.79
C THR A 87 -5.21 8.50 -16.66
N ASN A 88 -6.32 8.94 -16.05
CA ASN A 88 -7.52 9.39 -16.75
C ASN A 88 -7.30 10.61 -17.66
N TRP A 89 -6.28 11.43 -17.39
CA TRP A 89 -6.02 12.67 -18.16
C TRP A 89 -4.88 12.53 -19.16
N ARG A 90 -3.81 11.81 -18.79
CA ARG A 90 -2.57 11.74 -19.59
C ARG A 90 -2.41 10.46 -20.38
N LEU A 91 -2.89 9.32 -19.89
CA LEU A 91 -2.65 8.02 -20.55
C LEU A 91 -3.82 7.57 -21.42
N LEU A 92 -5.07 7.89 -21.06
CA LEU A 92 -6.22 7.38 -21.81
C LEU A 92 -6.55 8.20 -23.07
N PRO A 93 -6.75 7.54 -24.23
CA PRO A 93 -7.31 8.16 -25.43
C PRO A 93 -8.65 8.82 -25.10
N LYS A 94 -8.90 10.02 -25.66
CA LYS A 94 -10.12 10.81 -25.47
C LYS A 94 -11.44 10.00 -25.47
N PRO A 95 -11.67 9.01 -26.35
CA PRO A 95 -12.92 8.23 -26.35
C PRO A 95 -13.10 7.29 -25.15
N LEU A 96 -12.04 6.90 -24.45
CA LEU A 96 -12.10 6.03 -23.26
C LEU A 96 -12.09 6.84 -21.95
N GLN A 97 -12.01 8.17 -22.03
CA GLN A 97 -11.94 8.99 -20.84
C GLN A 97 -13.27 8.99 -20.08
N PRO A 98 -13.24 8.97 -18.75
CA PRO A 98 -14.44 9.13 -17.95
C PRO A 98 -15.16 10.44 -18.27
N GLN A 99 -16.50 10.40 -18.23
CA GLN A 99 -17.34 11.60 -18.31
C GLN A 99 -16.90 12.67 -17.30
N LEU A 100 -17.11 13.94 -17.65
CA LEU A 100 -16.67 15.08 -16.85
C LEU A 100 -17.17 15.03 -15.39
N ALA A 101 -18.40 14.54 -15.17
CA ALA A 101 -18.95 14.32 -13.84
C ALA A 101 -18.09 13.37 -12.97
N LYS A 102 -17.61 12.26 -13.53
CA LYS A 102 -16.75 11.30 -12.82
C LYS A 102 -15.39 11.90 -12.49
N LYS A 103 -14.86 12.77 -13.36
CA LYS A 103 -13.61 13.51 -13.11
C LYS A 103 -13.76 14.48 -11.93
N ILE A 104 -14.87 15.22 -11.85
CA ILE A 104 -15.15 16.13 -10.73
C ILE A 104 -15.27 15.36 -9.42
N ILE A 105 -16.01 14.23 -9.43
CA ILE A 105 -16.15 13.37 -8.25
C ILE A 105 -14.77 12.88 -7.77
N LEU A 106 -13.90 12.42 -8.68
CA LEU A 106 -12.55 11.99 -8.31
C LEU A 106 -11.71 13.10 -7.69
N ILE A 107 -11.83 14.34 -8.17
CA ILE A 107 -11.15 15.50 -7.57
C ILE A 107 -11.69 15.78 -6.16
N VAL A 108 -13.02 15.76 -5.98
CA VAL A 108 -13.63 15.98 -4.65
C VAL A 108 -13.15 14.92 -3.66
N ILE A 109 -13.19 13.64 -4.05
CA ILE A 109 -12.71 12.53 -3.22
C ILE A 109 -11.21 12.71 -2.90
N PHE A 110 -10.40 13.06 -3.89
CA PHE A 110 -8.98 13.35 -3.68
C PHE A 110 -8.75 14.45 -2.63
N THR A 111 -9.47 15.57 -2.73
CA THR A 111 -9.35 16.68 -1.79
C THR A 111 -9.74 16.28 -0.38
N ILE A 112 -10.80 15.48 -0.22
CA ILE A 112 -11.23 14.96 1.08
C ILE A 112 -10.13 14.07 1.67
N PHE A 113 -9.67 13.05 0.94
CA PHE A 113 -8.63 12.14 1.43
C PHE A 113 -7.31 12.86 1.72
N ALA A 114 -6.88 13.77 0.85
CA ALA A 114 -5.68 14.57 1.07
C ALA A 114 -5.81 15.47 2.31
N GLY A 115 -6.95 16.15 2.47
CA GLY A 115 -7.23 17.00 3.63
C GLY A 115 -7.21 16.22 4.96
N PHE A 116 -7.91 15.09 5.02
CA PHE A 116 -7.92 14.22 6.20
C PHE A 116 -6.55 13.63 6.49
N SER A 117 -5.77 13.27 5.46
CA SER A 117 -4.44 12.72 5.67
C SER A 117 -3.48 13.77 6.26
N ILE A 118 -3.52 15.01 5.75
CA ILE A 118 -2.73 16.13 6.30
C ILE A 118 -3.15 16.43 7.75
N PHE A 119 -4.46 16.48 8.01
CA PHE A 119 -4.99 16.70 9.35
C PHE A 119 -4.53 15.62 10.34
N THR A 120 -4.60 14.36 9.93
CA THR A 120 -4.20 13.21 10.77
C THR A 120 -2.69 13.21 11.06
N ILE A 121 -1.87 13.62 10.10
CA ILE A 121 -0.42 13.80 10.32
C ILE A 121 -0.18 14.93 11.33
N GLY A 122 -0.91 16.04 11.22
CA GLY A 122 -0.86 17.14 12.18
C GLY A 122 -1.19 16.70 13.60
N ASP A 123 -2.32 16.03 13.80
CA ASP A 123 -2.82 15.53 15.10
C ASP A 123 -1.91 14.47 15.74
N LYS A 124 -1.12 13.75 14.94
CA LYS A 124 -0.21 12.70 15.42
C LYS A 124 1.20 13.19 15.73
N ILE A 125 1.63 14.29 15.09
CA ILE A 125 2.98 14.84 15.23
C ILE A 125 3.03 15.98 16.25
N PHE A 126 1.95 16.77 16.37
CA PHE A 126 1.79 17.86 17.35
C PHE A 126 0.88 17.43 18.51
#